data_AF-A0A644VAR1-F1
#
_entry.id   AF-A0A644VAR1-F1
#
_cell.length_a   1.000
_cell.length_b   1.000
_cell.length_c   1.000
_cell.angle_alpha   90.00
_cell.angle_beta   90.00
_cell.angle_gamma   90.00
#
_symmetry.space_group_name_H-M   'P 1'
#
loop_
_entity.id
_entity.type
_entity.pdbx_description
1 polymer ?
#
loop_
_entity_poly.entity_id
_entity_poly.type
_entity_poly.pdbx_seq_one_letter_code
_entity_poly.pdbx_strand_id
1 'polypeptide(L)'
;MQRARHLVEHKQGFIVLSLLLLVLVLSILAQGIIHIVKQQAKTQQEYIRHRQIAILGTELLSVAVTQEQQNNLQSQILQEIILYPGAEKIVPQIIVERRETLPLRAINIAIKYKDATWKMQQLMIEPPGGSLHSIYNNILYSNKEIIGELPEKLLPNGYPLSTTMPQMDINGYLKYKSNPLPSAGTLQELGLLGRVYANDSGISSGPYVIKANTVIKGNGILYHNNPIKLGEGTSSTGKLWLICNDEIIIGDNVTLENIFLYANGPIFIGRNVHICGIIICAGKIQVGEGFVMRGDKSVLETFLTTCYMN
;
A
#
# COMPACT_ATOMS: atom_id res chain seq x y z
N MET A 1 -65.80 -16.06 -66.52
CA MET A 1 -64.36 -15.75 -66.38
C MET A 1 -64.00 -14.70 -65.32
N GLN A 2 -64.94 -13.91 -64.77
CA GLN A 2 -64.62 -12.90 -63.74
C GLN A 2 -64.31 -13.46 -62.33
N ARG A 3 -64.91 -14.58 -61.90
CA ARG A 3 -64.63 -15.18 -60.58
C ARG A 3 -63.24 -15.81 -60.43
N ALA A 4 -62.63 -16.28 -61.52
CA ALA A 4 -61.29 -16.87 -61.49
C ALA A 4 -60.17 -15.82 -61.36
N ARG A 5 -60.36 -14.62 -61.91
CA ARG A 5 -59.43 -13.49 -61.74
C ARG A 5 -59.39 -12.98 -60.29
N HIS A 6 -60.56 -12.88 -59.65
CA HIS A 6 -60.68 -12.39 -58.28
C HIS A 6 -60.04 -13.32 -57.22
N LEU A 7 -59.99 -14.64 -57.48
CA LEU A 7 -59.33 -15.63 -56.61
C LEU A 7 -57.80 -15.67 -56.81
N VAL A 8 -57.32 -15.37 -58.02
CA VAL A 8 -55.88 -15.30 -58.33
C VAL A 8 -55.29 -14.02 -57.74
N GLU A 9 -55.97 -12.88 -57.86
CA GLU A 9 -55.57 -11.61 -57.24
C GLU A 9 -55.53 -11.71 -55.70
N HIS A 10 -56.51 -12.38 -55.08
CA HIS A 10 -56.54 -12.54 -53.63
C HIS A 10 -55.41 -13.46 -53.10
N LYS A 11 -55.03 -14.51 -53.84
CA LYS A 11 -53.89 -15.38 -53.50
C LYS A 11 -52.55 -14.68 -53.73
N GLN A 12 -52.42 -13.89 -54.80
CA GLN A 12 -51.22 -13.10 -55.06
C GLN A 12 -50.99 -12.03 -53.98
N GLY A 13 -52.05 -11.34 -53.53
CA GLY A 13 -51.97 -10.38 -52.42
C GLY A 13 -51.51 -11.00 -51.10
N PHE A 14 -51.97 -12.21 -50.77
CA PHE A 14 -51.59 -12.91 -49.53
C PHE A 14 -50.15 -13.42 -49.54
N ILE A 15 -49.66 -13.90 -50.69
CA ILE A 15 -48.26 -14.32 -50.88
C ILE A 15 -47.34 -13.11 -50.77
N VAL A 16 -47.69 -11.98 -51.40
CA VAL A 16 -46.90 -10.74 -51.32
C VAL A 16 -46.87 -10.19 -49.90
N LEU A 17 -47.99 -10.21 -49.17
CA LEU A 17 -48.04 -9.77 -47.77
C LEU A 17 -47.17 -10.65 -46.86
N SER A 18 -47.23 -11.98 -47.05
CA SER A 18 -46.44 -12.94 -46.28
C SER A 18 -44.94 -12.79 -46.55
N LEU A 19 -44.57 -12.53 -47.81
CA LEU A 19 -43.19 -12.25 -48.21
C LEU A 19 -42.68 -10.94 -47.59
N LEU A 20 -43.50 -9.89 -47.60
CA LEU A 20 -43.16 -8.58 -47.04
C LEU A 20 -43.00 -8.65 -45.52
N LEU A 21 -43.86 -9.40 -44.83
CA LEU A 21 -43.76 -9.63 -43.39
C LEU A 21 -42.50 -10.45 -43.04
N LEU A 22 -42.15 -11.45 -43.84
CA LEU A 22 -40.91 -12.22 -43.67
C LEU A 22 -39.67 -11.34 -43.86
N VAL A 23 -39.64 -10.48 -44.88
CA VAL A 23 -38.54 -9.53 -45.10
C VAL A 23 -38.44 -8.53 -43.93
N LEU A 24 -39.56 -8.05 -43.41
CA LEU A 24 -39.59 -7.14 -42.27
C LEU A 24 -39.05 -7.82 -40.99
N VAL A 25 -39.47 -9.06 -40.70
CA VAL A 25 -38.96 -9.83 -39.56
C VAL A 25 -37.46 -10.10 -39.70
N LEU A 26 -36.98 -10.50 -40.88
CA LEU A 26 -35.55 -10.71 -41.13
C LEU A 26 -34.75 -9.41 -40.98
N SER A 27 -35.31 -8.27 -41.39
CA SER A 27 -34.66 -6.97 -41.26
C SER A 27 -34.55 -6.54 -39.80
N ILE A 28 -35.59 -6.77 -38.98
CA ILE A 28 -35.58 -6.52 -37.53
C ILE A 28 -34.55 -7.41 -36.84
N LEU A 29 -34.50 -8.70 -37.18
CA LEU A 29 -33.52 -9.64 -36.63
C LEU A 29 -32.09 -9.24 -37.00
N ALA A 30 -31.85 -8.87 -38.26
CA ALA A 30 -30.55 -8.38 -38.72
C ALA A 30 -30.13 -7.11 -37.98
N GLN A 31 -31.03 -6.13 -37.81
CA GLN A 31 -30.78 -4.92 -37.03
C GLN A 31 -30.48 -5.24 -35.56
N GLY A 32 -31.20 -6.18 -34.96
CA GLY A 32 -30.97 -6.66 -33.60
C GLY A 32 -29.58 -7.26 -33.41
N ILE A 33 -29.16 -8.15 -34.33
CA ILE A 33 -27.82 -8.76 -34.31
C ILE A 33 -26.74 -7.68 -34.48
N ILE A 34 -26.91 -6.76 -35.44
CA ILE A 34 -25.97 -5.65 -35.64
C ILE A 34 -25.85 -4.79 -34.38
N HIS A 35 -26.97 -4.52 -33.69
CA HIS A 35 -26.96 -3.74 -32.47
C HIS A 35 -26.20 -4.46 -31.34
N ILE A 36 -26.47 -5.75 -31.14
CA ILE A 36 -25.79 -6.58 -30.13
C ILE A 36 -24.29 -6.64 -30.40
N VAL A 37 -23.88 -6.91 -31.64
CA VAL A 37 -22.46 -6.96 -32.02
C VAL A 37 -21.78 -5.59 -31.80
N LYS A 38 -22.45 -4.48 -32.16
CA LYS A 38 -21.93 -3.13 -31.90
C LYS A 38 -21.78 -2.85 -30.41
N GLN A 39 -22.72 -3.30 -29.59
CA GLN A 39 -22.66 -3.11 -28.14
C GLN A 39 -21.54 -3.95 -27.52
N GLN A 40 -21.42 -5.23 -27.89
CA GLN A 40 -20.34 -6.11 -27.44
C GLN A 40 -18.97 -5.57 -27.84
N ALA A 41 -18.81 -5.09 -29.08
CA ALA A 41 -17.58 -4.48 -29.55
C ALA A 41 -17.19 -3.24 -28.72
N LYS A 42 -18.16 -2.38 -28.37
CA LYS A 42 -17.93 -1.22 -27.49
C LYS A 42 -17.48 -1.65 -26.10
N THR A 43 -18.16 -2.62 -25.48
CA THR A 43 -17.79 -3.10 -24.14
C THR A 43 -16.41 -3.76 -24.13
N GLN A 44 -16.08 -4.57 -25.13
CA GLN A 44 -14.74 -5.14 -25.27
C GLN A 44 -13.67 -4.08 -25.47
N GLN A 45 -13.95 -3.07 -26.31
CA GLN A 45 -13.05 -1.95 -26.53
C GLN A 45 -12.81 -1.15 -25.24
N GLU A 46 -13.86 -0.87 -24.47
CA GLU A 46 -13.72 -0.22 -23.16
C GLU A 46 -12.90 -1.07 -22.19
N TYR A 47 -13.18 -2.36 -22.10
CA TYR A 47 -12.42 -3.29 -21.25
C TYR A 47 -10.93 -3.31 -21.60
N ILE A 48 -10.58 -3.41 -22.88
CA ILE A 48 -9.19 -3.40 -23.35
C ILE A 48 -8.52 -2.08 -22.97
N ARG A 49 -9.21 -0.94 -23.13
CA ARG A 49 -8.66 0.38 -22.78
C ARG A 49 -8.44 0.54 -21.28
N HIS A 50 -9.38 0.11 -20.45
CA HIS A 50 -9.21 0.12 -19.01
C HIS A 50 -7.97 -0.69 -18.60
N ARG A 51 -7.78 -1.86 -19.23
CA ARG A 51 -6.61 -2.70 -19.00
C ARG A 51 -5.32 -2.02 -19.46
N GLN A 52 -5.33 -1.35 -20.62
CA GLN A 52 -4.17 -0.59 -21.10
C GLN A 52 -3.80 0.57 -20.18
N ILE A 53 -4.79 1.35 -19.71
CA ILE A 53 -4.56 2.44 -18.77
C ILE A 53 -3.99 1.90 -17.45
N ALA A 54 -4.51 0.77 -16.97
CA ALA A 54 -3.99 0.13 -15.76
C ALA A 54 -2.54 -0.33 -15.93
N ILE A 55 -2.22 -1.04 -17.03
CA ILE A 55 -0.85 -1.49 -17.34
C ILE A 55 0.09 -0.29 -17.47
N LEU A 56 -0.30 0.71 -18.26
CA LEU A 56 0.47 1.93 -18.44
C LEU A 56 0.73 2.63 -17.11
N GLY A 57 -0.29 2.77 -16.27
CA GLY A 57 -0.17 3.36 -14.93
C GLY A 57 0.83 2.60 -14.06
N THR A 58 0.76 1.27 -14.05
CA THR A 58 1.69 0.43 -13.27
C THR A 58 3.13 0.49 -13.79
N GLU A 59 3.33 0.47 -15.11
CA GLU A 59 4.65 0.56 -15.72
C GLU A 59 5.27 1.94 -15.47
N LEU A 60 4.51 3.02 -15.74
CA LEU A 60 4.97 4.37 -15.47
C LEU A 60 5.31 4.56 -13.99
N LEU A 61 4.55 3.96 -13.08
CA LEU A 61 4.83 4.05 -11.64
C LEU A 61 6.12 3.33 -11.30
N SER A 62 6.34 2.14 -11.84
CA SER A 62 7.58 1.38 -11.64
C SER A 62 8.82 2.14 -12.16
N VAL A 63 8.70 2.77 -13.33
CA VAL A 63 9.77 3.58 -13.93
C VAL A 63 10.02 4.83 -13.10
N ALA A 64 8.96 5.53 -12.68
CA ALA A 64 9.07 6.72 -11.84
C ALA A 64 9.73 6.42 -10.49
N VAL A 65 9.37 5.29 -9.86
CA VAL A 65 9.99 4.85 -8.59
C VAL A 65 11.47 4.52 -8.79
N THR A 66 11.80 3.78 -9.86
CA THR A 66 13.20 3.44 -10.19
C THR A 66 14.02 4.70 -10.47
N GLN A 67 13.43 5.66 -11.19
CA GLN A 67 14.05 6.96 -11.44
C GLN A 67 14.24 7.75 -10.16
N GLU A 68 13.25 7.80 -9.24
CA GLU A 68 13.38 8.50 -7.96
C GLU A 68 14.46 7.89 -7.04
N GLN A 69 14.66 6.58 -7.11
CA GLN A 69 15.74 5.89 -6.37
C GLN A 69 17.13 6.21 -6.92
N GLN A 70 17.25 6.40 -8.23
CA GLN A 70 18.53 6.69 -8.90
C GLN A 70 18.85 8.19 -8.95
N ASN A 71 17.83 8.99 -9.16
CA ASN A 71 17.88 10.42 -9.44
C ASN A 71 16.72 11.12 -8.73
N ASN A 72 16.89 12.39 -8.41
CA ASN A 72 15.82 13.18 -7.80
C ASN A 72 14.78 13.56 -8.87
N LEU A 73 13.66 12.82 -8.92
CA LEU A 73 12.57 13.00 -9.88
C LEU A 73 11.76 14.24 -9.55
N GLN A 74 11.37 14.97 -10.60
CA GLN A 74 10.43 16.08 -10.53
C GLN A 74 9.10 15.73 -11.19
N SER A 75 8.05 16.44 -10.79
CA SER A 75 6.74 16.34 -11.42
C SER A 75 6.84 16.70 -12.91
N GLN A 76 6.23 15.89 -13.76
CA GLN A 76 6.28 16.06 -15.21
C GLN A 76 4.99 15.61 -15.88
N ILE A 77 4.61 16.32 -16.93
CA ILE A 77 3.55 15.92 -17.85
C ILE A 77 4.22 15.16 -18.99
N LEU A 78 3.80 13.92 -19.21
CA LEU A 78 4.38 13.08 -20.26
C LEU A 78 3.78 13.40 -21.62
N GLN A 79 4.44 12.91 -22.66
CA GLN A 79 3.94 13.02 -24.03
C GLN A 79 2.60 12.29 -24.18
N GLU A 80 1.81 12.76 -25.14
CA GLU A 80 0.52 12.18 -25.47
C GLU A 80 0.68 10.74 -26.00
N ILE A 81 -0.10 9.82 -25.44
CA ILE A 81 -0.09 8.41 -25.81
C ILE A 81 -1.43 8.06 -26.46
N ILE A 82 -1.38 7.31 -27.55
CA ILE A 82 -2.56 6.85 -28.28
C ILE A 82 -2.93 5.44 -27.78
N LEU A 83 -4.16 5.27 -27.30
CA LEU A 83 -4.69 3.99 -26.83
C LEU A 83 -5.32 3.17 -27.96
N TYR A 84 -5.13 1.85 -27.94
CA TYR A 84 -5.64 0.94 -28.95
C TYR A 84 -6.65 -0.06 -28.37
N PRO A 85 -7.79 -0.38 -29.03
CA PRO A 85 -8.19 0.10 -30.34
C PRO A 85 -8.85 1.50 -30.28
N GLY A 86 -8.59 2.30 -31.31
CA GLY A 86 -9.01 3.70 -31.40
C GLY A 86 -7.79 4.63 -31.56
N ALA A 87 -8.04 5.89 -31.92
CA ALA A 87 -7.00 6.94 -31.93
C ALA A 87 -7.21 7.92 -30.77
N GLU A 88 -7.66 7.39 -29.62
CA GLU A 88 -7.92 8.20 -28.44
C GLU A 88 -6.62 8.51 -27.72
N LYS A 89 -6.48 9.78 -27.34
CA LYS A 89 -5.25 10.35 -26.81
C LYS A 89 -5.39 10.53 -25.30
N ILE A 90 -4.38 10.11 -24.56
CA ILE A 90 -4.25 10.33 -23.12
C ILE A 90 -2.95 11.08 -22.83
N VAL A 91 -2.96 11.87 -21.76
CA VAL A 91 -1.78 12.60 -21.29
C VAL A 91 -1.51 12.18 -19.85
N PRO A 92 -0.59 11.23 -19.62
CA PRO A 92 -0.20 10.84 -18.27
C PRO A 92 0.60 11.95 -17.59
N GLN A 93 0.43 12.06 -16.28
CA GLN A 93 1.16 13.00 -15.44
C GLN A 93 1.79 12.26 -14.28
N ILE A 94 3.05 12.55 -14.01
CA ILE A 94 3.76 12.12 -12.81
C ILE A 94 3.82 13.34 -11.88
N ILE A 95 3.25 13.20 -10.69
CA ILE A 95 3.20 14.24 -9.66
C ILE A 95 3.96 13.72 -8.46
N VAL A 96 5.11 14.33 -8.17
CA VAL A 96 5.93 14.04 -7.00
C VAL A 96 5.57 15.01 -5.89
N GLU A 97 5.00 14.50 -4.81
CA GLU A 97 4.77 15.28 -3.59
C GLU A 97 5.91 15.04 -2.61
N ARG A 98 6.55 16.14 -2.20
CA ARG A 98 7.49 16.14 -1.07
C ARG A 98 6.90 16.91 0.09
N ARG A 99 7.09 16.36 1.27
CA ARG A 99 6.96 17.12 2.51
C ARG A 99 8.34 17.29 3.09
N GLU A 100 8.71 18.51 3.45
CA GLU A 100 9.99 18.76 4.13
C GLU A 100 9.95 18.30 5.59
N THR A 101 8.76 18.24 6.19
CA THR A 101 8.54 17.83 7.59
C THR A 101 8.55 16.32 7.79
N LEU A 102 8.45 15.55 6.71
CA LEU A 102 8.37 14.10 6.75
C LEU A 102 9.35 13.50 5.76
N PRO A 103 10.10 12.45 6.14
CA PRO A 103 10.95 11.75 5.19
C PRO A 103 10.08 10.78 4.37
N LEU A 104 9.05 11.34 3.72
CA LEU A 104 8.05 10.66 2.90
C LEU A 104 8.01 11.34 1.54
N ARG A 105 8.10 10.52 0.49
CA ARG A 105 7.89 10.94 -0.89
C ARG A 105 6.73 10.18 -1.48
N ALA A 106 5.77 10.88 -2.06
CA ALA A 106 4.63 10.28 -2.75
C ALA A 106 4.75 10.53 -4.25
N ILE A 107 4.80 9.45 -5.02
CA ILE A 107 4.78 9.48 -6.48
C ILE A 107 3.37 9.14 -6.90
N ASN A 108 2.67 10.11 -7.47
CA ASN A 108 1.32 9.95 -7.99
C ASN A 108 1.36 9.93 -9.50
N ILE A 109 0.66 8.98 -10.11
CA ILE A 109 0.40 8.96 -11.54
C ILE A 109 -1.06 9.26 -11.76
N ALA A 110 -1.32 10.31 -12.53
CA ALA A 110 -2.65 10.69 -12.96
C ALA A 110 -2.78 10.50 -14.47
N ILE A 111 -3.76 9.71 -14.90
CA ILE A 111 -4.09 9.52 -16.31
C ILE A 111 -5.53 9.99 -16.51
N LYS A 112 -5.69 11.10 -17.24
CA LYS A 112 -7.02 11.60 -17.61
C LYS A 112 -7.51 10.88 -18.86
N TYR A 113 -8.68 10.27 -18.78
CA TYR A 113 -9.34 9.60 -19.90
C TYR A 113 -10.83 9.94 -19.89
N LYS A 114 -11.28 10.68 -20.91
CA LYS A 114 -12.62 11.27 -20.97
C LYS A 114 -12.91 12.08 -19.68
N ASP A 115 -14.01 11.75 -18.99
CA ASP A 115 -14.42 12.39 -17.74
C ASP A 115 -13.84 11.70 -16.48
N ALA A 116 -13.12 10.59 -16.65
CA ALA A 116 -12.50 9.85 -15.55
C ALA A 116 -11.02 10.23 -15.40
N THR A 117 -10.55 10.29 -14.15
CA THR A 117 -9.12 10.42 -13.84
C THR A 117 -8.67 9.21 -13.06
N TRP A 118 -7.78 8.43 -13.66
CA TRP A 118 -7.16 7.27 -13.01
C TRP A 118 -5.98 7.75 -12.18
N LYS A 119 -5.94 7.38 -10.89
CA LYS A 119 -4.87 7.77 -9.98
C LYS A 119 -4.22 6.53 -9.37
N MET A 120 -2.90 6.45 -9.47
CA MET A 120 -2.09 5.45 -8.77
C MET A 120 -1.06 6.17 -7.92
N GLN A 121 -0.79 5.65 -6.72
CA GLN A 121 0.17 6.25 -5.81
C GLN A 121 1.16 5.20 -5.31
N GLN A 122 2.44 5.52 -5.35
CA GLN A 122 3.48 4.84 -4.58
C GLN A 122 3.97 5.79 -3.49
N LEU A 123 4.08 5.29 -2.26
CA LEU A 123 4.72 5.99 -1.17
C LEU A 123 6.07 5.37 -0.90
N MET A 124 7.06 6.24 -0.77
CA MET A 124 8.42 5.95 -0.38
C MET A 124 8.61 6.54 1.00
N ILE A 125 8.66 5.67 2.00
CA ILE A 125 8.66 6.03 3.40
C ILE A 125 10.03 5.71 4.01
N GLU A 126 10.71 6.72 4.54
CA GLU A 126 11.96 6.53 5.27
C GLU A 126 11.70 6.52 6.78
N PRO A 127 12.65 6.00 7.58
CA PRO A 127 12.51 6.02 9.04
C PRO A 127 12.52 7.48 9.55
N PRO A 128 11.99 7.76 10.76
CA PRO A 128 11.92 9.11 11.31
C PRO A 128 13.24 9.90 11.23
N GLY A 129 13.25 11.06 10.56
CA GLY A 129 14.49 11.84 10.37
C GLY A 129 15.40 11.36 9.23
N GLY A 130 14.97 10.36 8.45
CA GLY A 130 15.65 9.86 7.27
C GLY A 130 16.65 8.74 7.56
N SER A 131 16.90 7.87 6.59
CA SER A 131 17.76 6.68 6.74
C SER A 131 19.20 7.00 7.15
N LEU A 132 19.68 8.21 6.85
CA LEU A 132 21.03 8.69 7.14
C LEU A 132 21.15 9.42 8.50
N HIS A 133 20.09 9.49 9.29
CA HIS A 133 20.14 10.15 10.59
C HIS A 133 21.21 9.51 11.50
N SER A 134 22.04 10.33 12.13
CA SER A 134 23.22 9.87 12.89
C SER A 134 22.88 8.87 14.00
N ILE A 135 21.68 8.99 14.58
CA ILE A 135 21.14 8.10 15.61
C ILE A 135 21.11 6.62 15.17
N TYR A 136 20.89 6.36 13.88
CA TYR A 136 20.77 5.02 13.31
C TYR A 136 22.11 4.32 13.10
N ASN A 137 23.23 4.97 13.44
CA ASN A 137 24.49 4.28 13.65
C ASN A 137 24.47 3.41 14.91
N ASN A 138 23.57 3.70 15.85
CA ASN A 138 23.34 2.88 17.03
C ASN A 138 22.33 1.79 16.71
N ILE A 139 22.66 0.55 17.06
CA ILE A 139 21.75 -0.59 16.99
C ILE A 139 20.66 -0.47 18.07
N LEU A 140 21.06 -0.01 19.26
CA LEU A 140 20.20 0.20 20.42
C LEU A 140 20.46 1.61 21.01
N TYR A 141 19.42 2.45 21.05
CA TYR A 141 19.50 3.81 21.58
C TYR A 141 18.34 4.11 22.53
N SER A 142 18.68 4.72 23.67
CA SER A 142 17.74 5.29 24.63
C SER A 142 18.17 6.73 24.92
N ASN A 143 17.23 7.68 24.89
CA ASN A 143 17.50 9.06 25.30
C ASN A 143 17.56 9.21 26.84
N LYS A 144 17.16 8.18 27.59
CA LYS A 144 17.28 8.11 29.04
C LYS A 144 18.31 7.03 29.42
N GLU A 145 17.87 6.01 30.13
CA GLU A 145 18.69 4.89 30.58
C GLU A 145 18.29 3.60 29.87
N ILE A 146 19.22 2.64 29.89
CA ILE A 146 18.98 1.25 29.50
C ILE A 146 19.26 0.40 30.74
N ILE A 147 18.26 -0.34 31.20
CA ILE A 147 18.31 -1.15 32.43
C ILE A 147 18.20 -2.62 32.04
N GLY A 148 19.09 -3.46 32.58
CA GLY A 148 19.03 -4.91 32.45
C GLY A 148 20.34 -5.51 31.94
N GLU A 149 20.32 -6.81 31.67
CA GLU A 149 21.47 -7.54 31.16
C GLU A 149 21.61 -7.30 29.65
N LEU A 150 22.57 -6.45 29.28
CA LEU A 150 22.88 -6.16 27.88
C LEU A 150 23.96 -7.11 27.36
N PRO A 151 23.86 -7.56 26.10
CA PRO A 151 24.97 -8.23 25.44
C PRO A 151 26.22 -7.35 25.43
N GLU A 152 27.40 -7.90 25.73
CA GLU A 152 28.68 -7.17 25.79
C GLU A 152 28.97 -6.34 24.51
N LYS A 153 28.51 -6.81 23.35
CA LYS A 153 28.69 -6.16 22.04
C LYS A 153 27.80 -4.92 21.81
N LEU A 154 26.85 -4.66 22.70
CA LEU A 154 25.91 -3.53 22.62
C LEU A 154 26.17 -2.47 23.69
N LEU A 155 27.25 -2.63 24.47
CA LEU A 155 27.65 -1.62 25.44
C LEU A 155 27.92 -0.29 24.71
N PRO A 156 27.24 0.79 25.07
CA PRO A 156 27.36 2.05 24.36
C PRO A 156 28.74 2.65 24.61
N ASN A 157 29.57 2.74 23.56
CA ASN A 157 30.61 3.74 23.51
C ASN A 157 29.90 5.10 23.61
N GLY A 158 30.01 5.74 24.77
CA GLY A 158 29.32 6.96 25.20
C GLY A 158 28.53 7.70 24.11
N TYR A 159 27.21 7.74 24.27
CA TYR A 159 26.33 8.48 23.37
C TYR A 159 26.80 9.92 23.22
N PRO A 160 27.03 10.44 22.00
CA PRO A 160 27.31 11.84 21.82
C PRO A 160 26.08 12.64 22.30
N LEU A 161 26.27 13.39 23.39
CA LEU A 161 25.30 14.25 24.08
C LEU A 161 24.56 15.27 23.18
N SER A 162 24.89 15.33 21.89
CA SER A 162 24.34 16.27 20.89
C SER A 162 23.38 15.64 19.88
N THR A 163 23.12 14.33 19.91
CA THR A 163 22.19 13.70 18.95
C THR A 163 20.75 13.83 19.41
N THR A 164 20.03 14.80 18.86
CA THR A 164 18.60 14.96 19.09
C THR A 164 17.83 13.83 18.44
N MET A 165 16.85 13.26 19.16
CA MET A 165 15.97 12.25 18.59
C MET A 165 15.16 12.83 17.43
N PRO A 166 15.05 12.13 16.29
CA PRO A 166 14.25 12.62 15.18
C PRO A 166 12.80 12.77 15.61
N GLN A 167 12.25 13.97 15.43
CA GLN A 167 10.84 14.24 15.70
C GLN A 167 9.98 13.52 14.67
N MET A 168 8.90 12.90 15.13
CA MET A 168 7.98 12.19 14.25
C MET A 168 6.74 13.06 13.97
N ASP A 169 6.53 13.46 12.70
CA ASP A 169 5.28 14.10 12.25
C ASP A 169 4.20 13.04 12.00
N ILE A 170 3.64 12.55 13.11
CA ILE A 170 2.61 11.50 13.18
C ILE A 170 1.41 11.79 12.27
N ASN A 171 0.92 13.04 12.27
CA ASN A 171 -0.27 13.43 11.52
C ASN A 171 -0.07 13.28 10.01
N GLY A 172 1.15 13.49 9.52
CA GLY A 172 1.41 13.29 8.11
C GLY A 172 1.58 11.81 7.73
N TYR A 173 1.99 10.91 8.62
CA TYR A 173 1.91 9.45 8.36
C TYR A 173 0.47 8.95 8.30
N LEU A 174 -0.41 9.45 9.18
CA LEU A 174 -1.84 9.08 9.22
C LEU A 174 -2.58 9.41 7.92
N LYS A 175 -2.21 10.50 7.23
CA LYS A 175 -2.79 10.85 5.91
C LYS A 175 -2.65 9.73 4.88
N TYR A 176 -1.62 8.91 5.02
CA TYR A 176 -1.28 7.85 4.09
C TYR A 176 -1.60 6.45 4.63
N LYS A 177 -2.41 6.36 5.70
CA LYS A 177 -2.95 5.10 6.20
C LYS A 177 -3.60 4.33 5.06
N SER A 178 -3.05 3.16 4.75
CA SER A 178 -3.67 2.26 3.78
C SER A 178 -4.78 1.44 4.44
N ASN A 179 -4.57 0.98 5.68
CA ASN A 179 -5.45 0.04 6.37
C ASN A 179 -5.54 0.36 7.89
N PRO A 180 -6.63 -0.04 8.57
CA PRO A 180 -6.66 -0.10 10.04
C PRO A 180 -5.65 -1.13 10.57
N LEU A 181 -5.25 -1.02 11.84
CA LEU A 181 -4.37 -2.01 12.46
C LEU A 181 -4.99 -3.42 12.37
N PRO A 182 -4.21 -4.43 11.95
CA PRO A 182 -4.72 -5.77 11.71
C PRO A 182 -4.99 -6.49 13.02
N SER A 183 -5.99 -7.37 13.03
CA SER A 183 -6.21 -8.29 14.15
C SER A 183 -5.13 -9.37 14.19
N ALA A 184 -4.97 -10.06 15.33
CA ALA A 184 -4.05 -11.19 15.43
C ALA A 184 -4.32 -12.29 14.40
N GLY A 185 -5.60 -12.59 14.09
CA GLY A 185 -5.95 -13.56 13.04
C GLY A 185 -5.51 -13.09 11.66
N THR A 186 -5.72 -11.81 11.34
CA THR A 186 -5.28 -11.20 10.08
C THR A 186 -3.76 -11.28 9.92
N LEU A 187 -3.00 -11.03 10.99
CA LEU A 187 -1.53 -11.13 10.98
C LEU A 187 -1.03 -12.55 10.67
N GLN A 188 -1.74 -13.58 11.14
CA GLN A 188 -1.35 -14.99 10.94
C GLN A 188 -1.79 -15.53 9.57
N GLU A 189 -3.00 -15.20 9.14
CA GLU A 189 -3.61 -15.74 7.92
C GLU A 189 -3.13 -15.00 6.67
N LEU A 190 -3.18 -13.66 6.69
CA LEU A 190 -2.91 -12.80 5.54
C LEU A 190 -1.55 -12.10 5.64
N GLY A 191 -1.10 -11.83 6.86
CA GLY A 191 0.11 -11.07 7.10
C GLY A 191 0.00 -9.60 6.70
N LEU A 192 1.17 -8.97 6.64
CA LEU A 192 1.40 -7.60 6.27
C LEU A 192 1.73 -7.55 4.78
N LEU A 193 0.92 -6.83 4.03
CA LEU A 193 0.93 -6.83 2.56
C LEU A 193 1.77 -5.68 1.98
N GLY A 194 2.86 -5.31 2.63
CA GLY A 194 3.69 -4.17 2.24
C GLY A 194 3.01 -2.82 2.45
N ARG A 195 2.16 -2.70 3.49
CA ARG A 195 1.28 -1.53 3.71
C ARG A 195 1.57 -0.82 5.02
N VAL A 196 1.04 0.40 5.12
CA VAL A 196 0.97 1.17 6.37
C VAL A 196 -0.36 0.88 7.07
N TYR A 197 -0.26 0.36 8.29
CA TYR A 197 -1.38 0.06 9.15
C TYR A 197 -1.36 1.02 10.33
N ALA A 198 -2.42 1.80 10.48
CA ALA A 198 -2.49 2.82 11.52
C ALA A 198 -3.89 2.88 12.12
N ASN A 199 -3.97 3.20 13.40
CA ASN A 199 -5.23 3.58 14.03
C ASN A 199 -5.30 5.10 14.21
N ASP A 200 -6.45 5.68 13.83
CA ASP A 200 -6.70 7.13 13.81
C ASP A 200 -7.63 7.56 14.97
N SER A 201 -8.09 6.61 15.79
CA SER A 201 -9.09 6.85 16.84
C SER A 201 -8.58 7.66 18.04
N GLY A 202 -7.48 8.41 17.92
CA GLY A 202 -6.91 9.21 19.01
C GLY A 202 -6.59 8.41 20.28
N ILE A 203 -6.47 9.11 21.41
CA ILE A 203 -6.08 8.57 22.72
C ILE A 203 -7.16 7.64 23.31
N SER A 204 -8.39 7.67 22.80
CA SER A 204 -9.51 6.85 23.32
C SER A 204 -9.48 5.39 22.85
N SER A 205 -8.60 5.03 21.91
CA SER A 205 -8.33 3.62 21.63
C SER A 205 -7.39 3.04 22.68
N GLY A 206 -7.79 1.94 23.31
CA GLY A 206 -6.90 1.19 24.21
C GLY A 206 -5.61 0.70 23.51
N PRO A 207 -4.74 0.00 24.23
CA PRO A 207 -3.48 -0.50 23.66
C PRO A 207 -3.75 -1.42 22.46
N TYR A 208 -2.89 -1.34 21.45
CA TYR A 208 -2.89 -2.31 20.37
C TYR A 208 -2.19 -3.58 20.85
N VAL A 209 -2.95 -4.68 20.97
CA VAL A 209 -2.46 -5.94 21.54
C VAL A 209 -2.37 -7.00 20.44
N ILE A 210 -1.15 -7.46 20.19
CA ILE A 210 -0.88 -8.66 19.41
C ILE A 210 -0.89 -9.84 20.40
N LYS A 211 -1.79 -10.80 20.18
CA LYS A 211 -1.99 -11.94 21.08
C LYS A 211 -0.73 -12.81 21.17
N ALA A 212 -0.58 -13.53 22.27
CA ALA A 212 0.49 -14.51 22.44
C ALA A 212 0.53 -15.54 21.31
N ASN A 213 1.72 -16.05 21.01
CA ASN A 213 2.02 -17.02 19.96
C ASN A 213 1.59 -16.56 18.54
N THR A 214 1.56 -15.25 18.31
CA THR A 214 1.23 -14.71 16.99
C THR A 214 2.45 -14.70 16.08
N VAL A 215 2.31 -15.26 14.89
CA VAL A 215 3.30 -15.13 13.82
C VAL A 215 2.90 -13.96 12.92
N ILE A 216 3.66 -12.87 12.98
CA ILE A 216 3.53 -11.71 12.10
C ILE A 216 4.25 -12.02 10.79
N LYS A 217 3.50 -12.18 9.71
CA LYS A 217 4.06 -12.49 8.38
C LYS A 217 4.14 -11.26 7.52
N GLY A 218 5.15 -11.18 6.65
CA GLY A 218 5.25 -10.17 5.59
C GLY A 218 5.82 -8.83 6.04
N ASN A 219 5.76 -7.85 5.13
CA ASN A 219 6.38 -6.54 5.31
C ASN A 219 5.33 -5.50 5.67
N GLY A 220 5.60 -4.62 6.64
CA GLY A 220 4.62 -3.60 7.01
C GLY A 220 5.15 -2.56 7.98
N ILE A 221 4.45 -1.43 8.02
CA ILE A 221 4.61 -0.42 9.06
C ILE A 221 3.36 -0.47 9.92
N LEU A 222 3.53 -0.77 11.21
CA LEU A 222 2.47 -0.68 12.20
C LEU A 222 2.69 0.58 13.03
N TYR A 223 1.69 1.45 13.00
CA TYR A 223 1.69 2.69 13.73
C TYR A 223 0.55 2.72 14.75
N HIS A 224 0.87 3.15 15.98
CA HIS A 224 -0.15 3.39 16.99
C HIS A 224 0.20 4.55 17.93
N ASN A 225 -0.80 5.37 18.27
CA ASN A 225 -0.64 6.47 19.22
C ASN A 225 -0.50 5.98 20.67
N ASN A 226 -1.23 4.92 21.04
CA ASN A 226 -1.25 4.35 22.39
C ASN A 226 -0.34 3.10 22.44
N PRO A 227 -0.18 2.45 23.60
CA PRO A 227 0.80 1.39 23.76
C PRO A 227 0.64 0.26 22.75
N ILE A 228 1.76 -0.27 22.25
CA ILE A 228 1.79 -1.50 21.45
C ILE A 228 2.29 -2.63 22.34
N LYS A 229 1.51 -3.71 22.45
CA LYS A 229 1.84 -4.89 23.25
C LYS A 229 1.99 -6.11 22.35
N LEU A 230 3.19 -6.68 22.30
CA LEU A 230 3.46 -7.99 21.70
C LEU A 230 3.35 -9.05 22.79
N GLY A 231 2.41 -9.98 22.63
CA GLY A 231 2.24 -11.10 23.55
C GLY A 231 3.43 -12.05 23.56
N GLU A 232 3.51 -12.87 24.61
CA GLU A 232 4.52 -13.93 24.74
C GLU A 232 4.58 -14.83 23.49
N GLY A 233 5.77 -15.29 23.11
CA GLY A 233 5.92 -16.24 22.00
C GLY A 233 5.62 -15.66 20.62
N THR A 234 5.43 -14.34 20.51
CA THR A 234 5.24 -13.68 19.21
C THR A 234 6.50 -13.79 18.37
N SER A 235 6.34 -14.01 17.06
CA SER A 235 7.45 -14.01 16.12
C SER A 235 7.16 -13.16 14.88
N SER A 236 8.15 -12.47 14.32
CA SER A 236 8.00 -11.79 13.02
C SER A 236 8.81 -12.44 11.91
N THR A 237 8.25 -12.42 10.71
CA THR A 237 8.92 -12.84 9.47
C THR A 237 8.71 -11.74 8.42
N GLY A 238 9.80 -11.22 7.86
CA GLY A 238 9.76 -10.05 6.97
C GLY A 238 10.11 -8.74 7.68
N LYS A 239 10.15 -7.64 6.90
CA LYS A 239 10.56 -6.31 7.37
C LYS A 239 9.39 -5.60 8.05
N LEU A 240 9.53 -5.39 9.35
CA LEU A 240 8.48 -4.79 10.18
C LEU A 240 8.98 -3.52 10.85
N TRP A 241 8.24 -2.43 10.72
CA TRP A 241 8.44 -1.22 11.51
C TRP A 241 7.33 -1.12 12.55
N LEU A 242 7.68 -1.11 13.84
CA LEU A 242 6.76 -0.80 14.92
C LEU A 242 7.07 0.61 15.42
N ILE A 243 6.12 1.50 15.20
CA ILE A 243 6.27 2.90 15.55
C ILE A 243 5.15 3.28 16.52
N CYS A 244 5.56 3.69 17.72
CA CYS A 244 4.63 4.03 18.81
C CYS A 244 4.93 5.42 19.38
N ASN A 245 3.89 6.23 19.58
CA ASN A 245 4.02 7.51 20.27
C ASN A 245 4.04 7.37 21.81
N ASP A 246 3.71 6.19 22.32
CA ASP A 246 3.70 5.87 23.75
C ASP A 246 4.69 4.72 24.01
N GLU A 247 4.38 3.79 24.90
CA GLU A 247 5.22 2.65 25.23
C GLU A 247 5.09 1.46 24.26
N ILE A 248 6.18 0.71 24.11
CA ILE A 248 6.18 -0.61 23.46
C ILE A 248 6.49 -1.67 24.52
N ILE A 249 5.63 -2.68 24.64
CA ILE A 249 5.81 -3.81 25.56
C ILE A 249 5.96 -5.08 24.75
N ILE A 250 7.08 -5.77 24.93
CA ILE A 250 7.39 -7.06 24.32
C ILE A 250 7.38 -8.12 25.41
N GLY A 251 6.51 -9.12 25.27
CA GLY A 251 6.41 -10.25 26.18
C GLY A 251 7.62 -11.19 26.12
N ASP A 252 7.54 -12.28 26.89
CA ASP A 252 8.62 -13.27 26.98
C ASP A 252 8.69 -14.15 25.72
N ASN A 253 9.85 -14.78 25.49
CA ASN A 253 10.06 -15.77 24.42
C ASN A 253 9.74 -15.24 23.00
N VAL A 254 9.95 -13.93 22.75
CA VAL A 254 9.64 -13.27 21.48
C VAL A 254 10.84 -13.31 20.52
N THR A 255 10.60 -13.55 19.24
CA THR A 255 11.64 -13.51 18.19
C THR A 255 11.25 -12.57 17.05
N LEU A 256 11.92 -11.42 16.93
CA LEU A 256 11.64 -10.44 15.88
C LEU A 256 12.80 -10.35 14.90
N GLU A 257 12.55 -10.76 13.65
CA GLU A 257 13.48 -10.61 12.54
C GLU A 257 13.18 -9.35 11.72
N ASN A 258 14.23 -8.70 11.21
CA ASN A 258 14.20 -7.50 10.35
C ASN A 258 13.30 -6.38 10.89
N ILE A 259 13.49 -6.02 12.16
CA ILE A 259 12.62 -5.09 12.89
C ILE A 259 13.23 -3.69 13.02
N PHE A 260 12.42 -2.66 12.83
CA PHE A 260 12.70 -1.31 13.29
C PHE A 260 11.71 -0.94 14.40
N LEU A 261 12.21 -0.72 15.62
CA LEU A 261 11.41 -0.25 16.75
C LEU A 261 11.69 1.22 17.01
N TYR A 262 10.63 2.03 17.03
CA TYR A 262 10.68 3.42 17.42
C TYR A 262 9.58 3.71 18.45
N ALA A 263 9.97 4.20 19.63
CA ALA A 263 9.03 4.61 20.68
C ALA A 263 9.38 5.99 21.24
N ASN A 264 8.38 6.86 21.34
CA ASN A 264 8.52 8.10 22.13
C ASN A 264 8.41 7.84 23.64
N GLY A 265 7.65 6.83 24.04
CA GLY A 265 7.60 6.34 25.42
C GLY A 265 8.70 5.32 25.74
N PRO A 266 8.60 4.63 26.89
CA PRO A 266 9.53 3.57 27.27
C PRO A 266 9.34 2.28 26.43
N ILE A 267 10.39 1.48 26.34
CA ILE A 267 10.33 0.14 25.76
C ILE A 267 10.62 -0.89 26.86
N PHE A 268 9.71 -1.84 27.04
CA PHE A 268 9.87 -2.97 27.96
C PHE A 268 10.04 -4.25 27.16
N ILE A 269 11.15 -4.95 27.39
CA ILE A 269 11.49 -6.20 26.73
C ILE A 269 11.52 -7.31 27.79
N GLY A 270 10.71 -8.35 27.58
CA GLY A 270 10.62 -9.53 28.44
C GLY A 270 11.87 -10.41 28.42
N ARG A 271 11.72 -11.63 28.93
CA ARG A 271 12.79 -12.65 29.01
C ARG A 271 12.93 -13.42 27.70
N ASN A 272 14.15 -13.89 27.41
CA ASN A 272 14.46 -14.72 26.23
C ASN A 272 13.98 -14.09 24.92
N VAL A 273 14.19 -12.78 24.77
CA VAL A 273 13.79 -12.05 23.57
C VAL A 273 14.95 -11.96 22.59
N HIS A 274 14.70 -12.31 21.34
CA HIS A 274 15.64 -12.22 20.23
C HIS A 274 15.19 -11.15 19.25
N ILE A 275 16.04 -10.14 19.00
CA ILE A 275 15.73 -9.05 18.06
C ILE A 275 16.86 -8.90 17.03
N CYS A 276 16.54 -9.02 15.75
CA CYS A 276 17.42 -8.69 14.63
C CYS A 276 16.93 -7.38 13.98
N GLY A 277 17.62 -6.26 14.22
CA GLY A 277 17.14 -4.96 13.79
C GLY A 277 17.73 -3.78 14.53
N ILE A 278 16.96 -2.69 14.63
CA ILE A 278 17.34 -1.44 15.30
C ILE A 278 16.24 -0.99 16.25
N ILE A 279 16.61 -0.52 17.44
CA ILE A 279 15.70 -0.03 18.47
C ILE A 279 16.11 1.38 18.88
N ILE A 280 15.19 2.33 18.70
CA ILE A 280 15.35 3.73 19.10
C ILE A 280 14.22 4.13 20.04
N CYS A 281 14.57 4.68 21.20
CA CYS A 281 13.64 5.02 22.27
C CYS A 281 13.93 6.42 22.85
N ALA A 282 12.90 7.25 22.99
CA ALA A 282 13.01 8.53 23.72
C ALA A 282 12.87 8.32 25.24
N GLY A 283 12.12 7.29 25.65
CA GLY A 283 11.98 6.88 27.02
C GLY A 283 13.18 6.04 27.51
N LYS A 284 12.96 5.32 28.60
CA LYS A 284 13.89 4.29 29.08
C LYS A 284 13.68 2.97 28.34
N ILE A 285 14.73 2.16 28.22
CA ILE A 285 14.63 0.78 27.76
C ILE A 285 14.90 -0.14 28.95
N GLN A 286 14.01 -1.09 29.21
CA GLN A 286 14.20 -2.12 30.22
C GLN A 286 14.22 -3.49 29.53
N VAL A 287 15.29 -4.25 29.74
CA VAL A 287 15.50 -5.58 29.14
C VAL A 287 15.50 -6.67 30.20
N GLY A 288 14.82 -7.77 29.91
CA GLY A 288 14.81 -8.99 30.71
C GLY A 288 16.04 -9.87 30.47
N GLU A 289 16.18 -10.90 31.31
CA GLU A 289 17.22 -11.93 31.20
C GLU A 289 17.15 -12.66 29.86
N GLY A 290 18.31 -13.00 29.30
CA GLY A 290 18.39 -13.73 28.02
C GLY A 290 18.05 -12.88 26.80
N PHE A 291 18.07 -11.54 26.90
CA PHE A 291 17.91 -10.66 25.76
C PHE A 291 19.10 -10.77 24.79
N VAL A 292 18.80 -11.04 23.52
CA VAL A 292 19.79 -11.10 22.45
C VAL A 292 19.40 -10.14 21.35
N MET A 293 20.34 -9.31 20.92
CA MET A 293 20.12 -8.41 19.80
C MET A 293 21.26 -8.46 18.79
N ARG A 294 20.88 -8.48 17.52
CA ARG A 294 21.76 -8.36 16.35
C ARG A 294 21.35 -7.13 15.56
N GLY A 295 22.31 -6.26 15.25
CA GLY A 295 22.05 -5.12 14.40
C GLY A 295 21.81 -5.52 12.96
N ASP A 296 20.77 -4.98 12.35
CA ASP A 296 20.55 -5.04 10.91
C ASP A 296 20.16 -3.65 10.38
N LYS A 297 20.99 -3.08 9.49
CA LYS A 297 20.73 -1.77 8.88
C LYS A 297 19.79 -1.84 7.67
N SER A 298 19.52 -3.03 7.12
CA SER A 298 18.57 -3.20 6.01
C SER A 298 17.16 -2.72 6.38
N VAL A 299 16.85 -2.73 7.68
CA VAL A 299 15.58 -2.23 8.22
C VAL A 299 15.39 -0.73 7.98
N LEU A 300 16.46 0.05 7.76
CA LEU A 300 16.40 1.50 7.51
C LEU A 300 16.16 1.87 6.05
N GLU A 301 16.27 0.91 5.12
CA GLU A 301 16.00 1.18 3.70
C GLU A 301 14.57 1.67 3.52
N THR A 302 14.36 2.52 2.51
CA THR A 302 13.06 3.11 2.20
C THR A 302 11.99 2.03 2.03
N PHE A 303 10.91 2.15 2.80
CA PHE A 303 9.76 1.28 2.72
C PHE A 303 8.87 1.73 1.55
N LEU A 304 8.56 0.78 0.65
CA LEU A 304 7.72 1.03 -0.52
C LEU A 304 6.31 0.47 -0.26
N THR A 305 5.29 1.31 -0.35
CA THR A 305 3.88 0.88 -0.31
C THR A 305 3.11 1.43 -1.50
N THR A 306 2.31 0.59 -2.14
CA THR A 306 1.42 0.98 -3.24
C THR A 306 0.02 1.24 -2.69
N CYS A 307 -0.52 2.42 -2.97
CA CYS A 307 -1.88 2.82 -2.64
C CYS A 307 -2.66 3.01 -3.96
N TYR A 308 -3.73 2.23 -4.13
CA TYR A 308 -4.68 2.45 -5.22
C TYR A 308 -5.71 3.47 -4.74
N MET A 309 -5.78 4.64 -5.38
CA MET A 309 -6.81 5.62 -5.11
C MET A 309 -7.94 5.43 -6.12
N ASN A 310 -9.14 5.14 -5.62
CA ASN A 310 -10.37 5.22 -6.40
C ASN A 310 -10.86 6.67 -6.45
#